data_AF-A0A1V4IRL1-F1
#
_entry.id   AF-A0A1V4IRL1-F1
#
_cell.length_a   1.000
_cell.length_b   1.000
_cell.length_c   1.000
_cell.angle_alpha   90.00
_cell.angle_beta   90.00
_cell.angle_gamma   90.00
#
_symmetry.space_group_name_H-M   'P 1'
#
loop_
_entity.id
_entity.type
_entity.pdbx_description
1 polymer ?
#
loop_
_entity_poly.entity_id
_entity_poly.type
_entity_poly.pdbx_seq_one_letter_code
_entity_poly.pdbx_strand_id
1 'polypeptide(L)'
;MIDLFKAFCTSGDLAYEGAFIAKIKYERFIEKANSEDYKTEIVKSSKRLCIISCSGYFKDEVVETMTVYLMMNVSGKQVKEPEAVGNQGSLWRSFSKQEIADFSHSVGDTNSIHLSDNPVVQGMFLLKELCTETQAKEIEVKFTYPVYGDNPVYLKREGNTIEGFSNDFLCFQAESK
;
A
#
# COMPACT_ATOMS: atom_id res chain seq x y z
N MET A 1 5.80 -4.28 -10.78
CA MET A 1 5.08 -4.15 -9.49
C MET A 1 5.40 -5.21 -8.43
N ILE A 2 5.17 -6.53 -8.57
CA ILE A 2 5.53 -7.49 -7.49
C ILE A 2 7.03 -7.44 -7.15
N ASP A 3 7.90 -7.40 -8.15
CA ASP A 3 9.34 -7.33 -7.89
C ASP A 3 9.77 -5.95 -7.34
N LEU A 4 9.04 -4.88 -7.68
CA LEU A 4 9.19 -3.57 -7.04
C LEU A 4 8.88 -3.63 -5.53
N PHE A 5 7.81 -4.34 -5.16
CA PHE A 5 7.47 -4.55 -3.75
C PHE A 5 8.51 -5.40 -3.03
N LYS A 6 9.03 -6.46 -3.68
CA LYS A 6 10.15 -7.24 -3.14
C LYS A 6 11.39 -6.38 -2.89
N ALA A 7 11.76 -5.55 -3.85
CA ALA A 7 12.91 -4.65 -3.72
C ALA A 7 12.72 -3.61 -2.59
N PHE A 8 11.49 -3.17 -2.37
CA PHE A 8 11.14 -2.35 -1.21
C PHE A 8 11.25 -3.14 0.10
N CYS A 9 10.62 -4.31 0.21
CA CYS A 9 10.53 -5.08 1.46
C CYS A 9 11.86 -5.69 1.91
N THR A 10 12.74 -6.04 0.96
CA THR A 10 14.01 -6.75 1.24
C THR A 10 15.24 -5.84 1.27
N SER A 11 15.05 -4.52 1.16
CA SER A 11 16.15 -3.55 1.32
C SER A 11 16.68 -3.61 2.76
N GLY A 12 17.93 -4.07 2.92
CA GLY A 12 18.54 -4.43 4.21
C GLY A 12 18.67 -3.30 5.24
N ASP A 13 18.44 -2.05 4.83
CA ASP A 13 18.47 -0.88 5.71
C ASP A 13 17.10 -0.56 6.36
N LEU A 14 16.05 -1.32 6.02
CA LEU A 14 14.67 -1.02 6.41
C LEU A 14 14.17 -1.93 7.54
N ALA A 15 14.28 -1.47 8.77
CA ALA A 15 13.53 -2.02 9.90
C ALA A 15 12.26 -1.20 10.13
N TYR A 16 11.09 -1.75 9.79
CA TYR A 16 9.79 -1.09 9.92
C TYR A 16 8.73 -1.93 10.66
N GLU A 17 9.17 -2.81 11.55
CA GLU A 17 8.28 -3.59 12.41
C GLU A 17 7.27 -2.69 13.15
N GLY A 18 5.98 -3.01 13.02
CA GLY A 18 4.89 -2.23 13.61
C GLY A 18 4.67 -0.82 12.99
N ALA A 19 5.34 -0.49 11.88
CA ALA A 19 5.07 0.72 11.12
C ALA A 19 3.80 0.57 10.27
N PHE A 20 3.17 1.70 9.96
CA PHE A 20 2.01 1.77 9.07
C PHE A 20 2.34 2.60 7.82
N ILE A 21 1.85 2.17 6.66
CA ILE A 21 1.90 3.00 5.45
C ILE A 21 0.81 4.07 5.58
N ALA A 22 1.19 5.34 5.70
CA ALA A 22 0.24 6.45 5.66
C ALA A 22 -0.11 6.87 4.23
N LYS A 23 0.83 6.70 3.30
CA LYS A 23 0.64 7.04 1.90
C LYS A 23 1.56 6.22 1.01
N ILE A 24 1.07 5.86 -0.17
CA ILE A 24 1.86 5.27 -1.24
C ILE A 24 1.57 6.01 -2.55
N LYS A 25 2.62 6.32 -3.31
CA LYS A 25 2.51 6.84 -4.67
C LYS A 25 3.11 5.82 -5.62
N TYR A 26 2.49 5.62 -6.76
CA TYR A 26 2.99 4.79 -7.83
C TYR A 26 2.86 5.51 -9.16
N GLU A 27 3.93 5.50 -9.94
CA GLU A 27 4.00 6.08 -11.28
C GLU A 27 4.62 5.04 -12.23
N ARG A 28 3.98 4.81 -13.37
CA ARG A 28 4.47 3.97 -14.47
C ARG A 28 4.73 4.83 -15.70
N PHE A 29 5.99 4.86 -16.13
CA PHE A 29 6.43 5.62 -17.28
C PHE A 29 6.38 4.80 -18.57
N ILE A 30 6.56 3.48 -18.49
CA ILE A 30 6.59 2.57 -19.64
C ILE A 30 5.62 1.40 -19.43
N GLU A 31 4.67 1.20 -20.34
CA GLU A 31 3.53 0.28 -20.19
C GLU A 31 3.88 -1.22 -20.18
N LYS A 32 5.06 -1.61 -20.68
CA LYS A 32 5.42 -3.03 -20.94
C LYS A 32 6.90 -3.37 -20.72
N ALA A 33 7.65 -2.56 -20.00
CA ALA A 33 9.02 -2.91 -19.67
C ALA A 33 9.04 -3.81 -18.43
N ASN A 34 9.66 -4.98 -18.55
CA ASN A 34 10.10 -5.73 -17.39
C ASN A 34 11.36 -5.04 -16.90
N SER A 35 11.31 -4.45 -15.70
CA SER A 35 12.50 -3.90 -15.05
C SER A 35 13.54 -5.02 -14.91
N GLU A 36 14.78 -4.73 -15.28
CA GLU A 36 15.93 -5.62 -15.11
C GLU A 36 16.63 -5.40 -13.77
N ASP A 37 16.49 -4.20 -13.19
CA ASP A 37 17.08 -3.81 -11.91
C ASP A 37 16.11 -2.96 -11.09
N TYR A 38 16.30 -2.96 -9.76
CA TYR A 38 15.52 -2.18 -8.81
C TYR A 38 16.43 -1.49 -7.81
N LYS A 39 16.17 -0.20 -7.56
CA LYS A 39 16.93 0.58 -6.57
C LYS A 39 16.00 1.17 -5.55
N THR A 40 16.37 1.03 -4.28
CA THR A 40 15.64 1.56 -3.13
C THR A 40 16.47 2.64 -2.47
N GLU A 41 15.86 3.79 -2.20
CA GLU A 41 16.49 4.96 -1.59
C GLU A 41 15.63 5.47 -0.43
N ILE A 42 16.27 5.75 0.71
CA ILE A 42 15.63 6.45 1.82
C ILE A 42 15.67 7.95 1.54
N VAL A 43 14.56 8.49 1.03
CA VAL A 43 14.40 9.93 0.70
C VAL A 43 14.39 10.80 1.96
N LYS A 44 13.78 10.30 3.05
CA LYS A 44 13.73 10.99 4.34
C LYS A 44 13.58 9.98 5.46
N SER A 45 14.38 10.10 6.51
CA SER A 45 14.20 9.29 7.72
C SER A 45 14.21 10.17 8.97
N SER A 46 13.23 9.96 9.83
CA SER A 46 13.07 10.64 11.11
C SER A 46 12.41 9.69 12.10
N LYS A 47 12.39 10.06 13.39
CA LYS A 47 11.77 9.24 14.44
C LYS A 47 10.30 8.88 14.21
N ARG A 48 9.55 9.66 13.43
CA ARG A 48 8.10 9.46 13.20
C ARG A 48 7.72 9.15 11.77
N LEU A 49 8.54 9.56 10.80
CA LEU A 49 8.25 9.41 9.38
C LEU A 49 9.49 8.93 8.65
N CYS A 50 9.33 7.87 7.87
CA CYS A 50 10.29 7.40 6.89
C CYS A 50 9.64 7.47 5.49
N ILE A 51 10.33 8.07 4.52
CA ILE A 51 9.92 8.13 3.12
C ILE A 51 10.97 7.39 2.32
N ILE A 52 10.51 6.40 1.56
CA ILE A 52 11.37 5.52 0.78
C ILE A 52 10.86 5.53 -0.65
N SER A 53 11.77 5.66 -1.61
CA SER A 53 11.48 5.52 -3.02
C SER A 53 12.11 4.23 -3.53
N CYS A 54 11.35 3.46 -4.29
CA CYS A 54 11.82 2.28 -4.99
C CYS A 54 11.53 2.47 -6.48
N SER A 55 12.53 2.28 -7.33
CA SER A 55 12.40 2.47 -8.78
C SER A 55 12.88 1.24 -9.52
N GLY A 56 12.14 0.85 -10.55
CA GLY A 56 12.54 -0.18 -11.52
C GLY A 56 13.21 0.46 -12.74
N TYR A 57 14.23 -0.21 -13.28
CA TYR A 57 15.03 0.27 -14.41
C TYR A 57 15.02 -0.74 -15.56
N PHE A 58 14.97 -0.24 -16.80
CA PHE A 58 15.19 -1.01 -18.02
C PHE A 58 16.13 -0.21 -18.92
N LYS A 59 17.29 -0.78 -19.29
CA LYS A 59 18.31 -0.09 -20.09
C LYS A 59 18.67 1.30 -19.52
N ASP A 60 18.91 1.36 -18.21
CA ASP A 60 19.23 2.59 -17.44
C ASP A 60 18.12 3.65 -17.37
N GLU A 61 16.96 3.44 -17.99
CA GLU A 61 15.80 4.32 -17.88
C GLU A 61 14.86 3.84 -16.77
N VAL A 62 14.28 4.79 -16.02
CA VAL A 62 13.27 4.48 -14.99
C VAL A 62 11.95 4.13 -15.67
N VAL A 63 11.41 2.95 -15.37
CA VAL A 63 10.15 2.46 -15.98
C VAL A 63 8.96 2.55 -15.03
N GLU A 64 9.20 2.42 -13.73
CA GLU A 64 8.22 2.59 -12.68
C GLU A 64 8.88 3.08 -11.39
N THR A 65 8.15 3.88 -10.62
CA THR A 65 8.58 4.35 -9.29
C THR A 65 7.44 4.19 -8.29
N MET A 66 7.77 3.72 -7.10
CA MET A 66 6.90 3.67 -5.95
C MET A 66 7.52 4.45 -4.79
N THR A 67 6.78 5.39 -4.21
CA THR A 67 7.20 6.11 -3.01
C THR A 67 6.27 5.78 -1.84
N VAL A 68 6.84 5.25 -0.76
CA VAL A 68 6.11 4.81 0.44
C VAL A 68 6.42 5.76 1.60
N TYR A 69 5.37 6.20 2.29
CA TYR A 69 5.44 7.06 3.46
C TYR A 69 5.04 6.22 4.68
N LEU A 70 6.04 5.80 5.45
CA LEU A 70 5.89 4.99 6.65
C LEU A 70 5.82 5.87 7.90
N MET A 71 4.79 5.65 8.70
CA MET A 71 4.70 6.18 10.05
C MET A 71 5.37 5.21 11.00
N MET A 72 6.43 5.66 11.66
CA MET A 72 7.26 4.88 12.58
C MET A 72 6.81 5.08 14.03
N ASN A 73 7.09 4.10 14.90
CA ASN A 73 6.82 4.16 16.34
C ASN A 73 5.33 4.45 16.66
N VAL A 74 4.44 3.78 15.95
CA VAL A 74 2.99 3.88 16.15
C VAL A 74 2.50 2.96 17.29
N SER A 75 3.38 2.07 17.76
CA SER A 75 3.13 1.17 18.88
C SER A 75 2.77 1.93 20.16
N GLY A 76 1.61 1.59 20.73
CA GLY A 76 1.09 2.18 21.97
C GLY A 76 0.08 3.31 21.80
N LYS A 77 -0.19 3.79 20.57
CA LYS A 77 -1.36 4.64 20.31
C LYS A 77 -2.50 3.76 19.81
N GLN A 78 -3.60 3.68 20.55
CA GLN A 78 -4.87 3.32 19.94
C GLN A 78 -5.08 4.28 18.77
N VAL A 79 -5.14 3.75 17.54
CA VAL A 79 -5.65 4.52 16.41
C VAL A 79 -7.04 4.94 16.84
N LYS A 80 -7.23 6.24 17.09
CA LYS A 80 -8.52 6.75 17.50
C LYS A 80 -9.48 6.39 16.38
N GLU A 81 -10.49 5.56 16.67
CA GLU A 81 -11.46 5.15 15.66
C GLU A 81 -12.03 6.43 15.03
N PRO A 82 -11.95 6.57 13.70
CA PRO A 82 -12.57 7.70 13.03
C PRO A 82 -14.09 7.61 13.21
N GLU A 83 -14.79 8.71 12.93
CA GLU A 83 -16.25 8.67 12.94
C GLU A 83 -16.73 7.64 11.90
N ALA A 84 -17.65 6.77 12.30
CA ALA A 84 -18.28 5.83 11.39
C ALA A 84 -19.13 6.62 10.38
N VAL A 85 -18.79 6.48 9.10
CA VAL A 85 -19.43 7.15 7.96
C VAL A 85 -20.36 6.23 7.18
N GLY A 86 -20.41 4.95 7.58
CA GLY A 86 -21.13 3.89 6.90
C GLY A 86 -20.38 3.40 5.67
N ASN A 87 -20.59 2.14 5.28
CA ASN A 87 -20.08 1.63 4.01
C ASN A 87 -20.80 2.34 2.84
N GLN A 88 -20.04 3.09 2.04
CA GLN A 88 -20.55 3.80 0.86
C GLN A 88 -20.00 3.19 -0.44
N GLY A 89 -20.74 3.38 -1.52
CA GLY A 89 -20.37 2.89 -2.85
C GLY A 89 -20.72 1.42 -3.07
N SER A 90 -20.02 0.79 -4.01
CA SER A 90 -20.27 -0.58 -4.44
C SER A 90 -19.31 -1.54 -3.75
N LEU A 91 -19.78 -2.74 -3.40
CA LEU A 91 -18.91 -3.81 -2.92
C LEU A 91 -17.82 -4.08 -3.98
N TRP A 92 -16.56 -4.01 -3.56
CA TRP A 92 -15.41 -4.26 -4.42
C TRP A 92 -14.88 -5.67 -4.22
N ARG A 93 -14.35 -5.96 -3.03
CA ARG A 93 -13.84 -7.29 -2.67
C ARG A 93 -13.62 -7.44 -1.17
N SER A 94 -13.33 -8.67 -0.75
CA SER A 94 -12.67 -8.95 0.53
C SER A 94 -11.24 -9.47 0.28
N PHE A 95 -10.42 -9.43 1.32
CA PHE A 95 -9.06 -9.98 1.30
C PHE A 95 -8.98 -11.09 2.34
N SER A 96 -8.84 -12.33 1.91
CA SER A 96 -8.76 -13.43 2.86
C SER A 96 -7.47 -13.39 3.67
N LYS A 97 -7.48 -13.93 4.89
CA LYS A 97 -6.25 -14.07 5.70
C LYS A 97 -5.14 -14.82 4.95
N GLN A 98 -5.52 -15.84 4.17
CA GLN A 98 -4.58 -16.61 3.36
C GLN A 98 -3.94 -15.75 2.27
N GLU A 99 -4.72 -14.96 1.52
CA GLU A 99 -4.17 -14.05 0.50
C GLU A 99 -3.22 -13.01 1.10
N ILE A 100 -3.52 -12.49 2.30
CA ILE A 100 -2.67 -11.53 3.01
C ILE A 100 -1.34 -12.17 3.41
N ALA A 101 -1.37 -13.40 3.90
CA ALA A 101 -0.17 -14.16 4.26
C ALA A 101 0.66 -14.55 3.01
N ASP A 102 -0.01 -15.01 1.95
CA ASP A 102 0.63 -15.37 0.69
C ASP A 102 1.31 -14.15 0.05
N PHE A 103 0.63 -12.98 0.08
CA PHE A 103 1.21 -11.74 -0.40
C PHE A 103 2.45 -11.36 0.40
N SER A 104 2.36 -11.36 1.74
CA SER A 104 3.49 -11.12 2.65
C SER A 104 4.69 -12.02 2.32
N HIS A 105 4.46 -13.33 2.16
CA HIS A 105 5.50 -14.28 1.78
C HIS A 105 6.10 -13.98 0.41
N SER A 106 5.26 -13.64 -0.58
CA SER A 106 5.69 -13.40 -1.95
C SER A 106 6.56 -12.15 -2.13
N VAL A 107 6.32 -11.10 -1.33
CA VAL A 107 7.10 -9.85 -1.38
C VAL A 107 8.18 -9.78 -0.30
N GLY A 108 8.17 -10.68 0.67
CA GLY A 108 9.10 -10.65 1.80
C GLY A 108 8.77 -9.58 2.84
N ASP A 109 7.50 -9.17 2.94
CA ASP A 109 7.04 -8.24 3.98
C ASP A 109 6.82 -9.01 5.29
N THR A 110 7.75 -8.88 6.24
CA THR A 110 7.71 -9.62 7.50
C THR A 110 7.04 -8.85 8.65
N ASN A 111 6.40 -7.72 8.39
CA ASN A 111 5.79 -6.91 9.44
C ASN A 111 4.64 -7.67 10.12
N SER A 112 4.73 -7.85 11.45
CA SER A 112 3.85 -8.77 12.18
C SER A 112 2.36 -8.41 12.14
N ILE A 113 2.00 -7.14 11.85
CA ILE A 113 0.61 -6.70 11.72
C ILE A 113 -0.15 -7.45 10.61
N HIS A 114 0.57 -7.99 9.63
CA HIS A 114 0.04 -8.77 8.52
C HIS A 114 -0.05 -10.28 8.81
N LEU A 115 0.62 -10.74 9.87
CA LEU A 115 0.78 -12.15 10.22
C LEU A 115 0.05 -12.52 11.52
N SER A 116 -0.85 -11.64 11.98
CA SER A 116 -1.64 -11.84 13.20
C SER A 116 -2.98 -12.53 12.93
N ASP A 117 -3.70 -12.92 13.99
CA ASP A 117 -5.03 -13.54 13.89
C ASP A 117 -6.08 -12.62 13.25
N ASN A 118 -5.91 -11.30 13.36
CA ASN A 118 -6.73 -10.29 12.70
C ASN A 118 -5.83 -9.42 11.80
N PRO A 119 -5.39 -9.95 10.66
CA PRO A 119 -4.32 -9.34 9.89
C PRO A 119 -4.80 -8.05 9.21
N VAL A 120 -3.94 -7.05 9.19
CA VAL A 120 -4.13 -5.83 8.40
C VAL A 120 -3.74 -6.13 6.95
N VAL A 121 -4.51 -5.68 5.97
CA VAL A 121 -4.14 -5.79 4.55
C VAL A 121 -2.97 -4.85 4.26
N GLN A 122 -1.92 -5.32 3.58
CA GLN A 122 -0.78 -4.48 3.22
C GLN A 122 -1.22 -3.33 2.32
N GLY A 123 -0.72 -2.11 2.58
CA GLY A 123 -1.00 -0.95 1.71
C GLY A 123 -0.52 -1.16 0.26
N MET A 124 0.57 -1.92 0.07
CA MET A 124 1.05 -2.32 -1.27
C MET A 124 0.12 -3.33 -1.95
N PHE A 125 -0.56 -4.18 -1.18
CA PHE A 125 -1.55 -5.10 -1.74
C PHE A 125 -2.78 -4.33 -2.21
N LEU A 126 -3.28 -3.38 -1.40
CA LEU A 126 -4.35 -2.46 -1.81
C LEU A 126 -3.96 -1.66 -3.06
N LEU A 127 -2.73 -1.15 -3.13
CA LEU A 127 -2.22 -0.45 -4.32
C LEU A 127 -2.27 -1.35 -5.57
N LYS A 128 -1.79 -2.59 -5.49
CA LYS A 128 -1.79 -3.53 -6.62
C LYS A 128 -3.20 -3.77 -7.16
N GLU A 129 -4.15 -3.98 -6.27
CA GLU A 129 -5.54 -4.22 -6.66
C GLU A 129 -6.17 -2.95 -7.24
N LEU A 130 -5.91 -1.76 -6.66
CA LEU A 130 -6.38 -0.48 -7.21
C LEU A 130 -5.78 -0.19 -8.59
N CYS A 131 -4.49 -0.49 -8.82
CA CYS A 131 -3.87 -0.37 -10.14
C CYS A 131 -4.52 -1.31 -11.17
N THR A 132 -4.89 -2.52 -10.76
CA THR A 132 -5.60 -3.48 -11.62
C THR A 132 -7.02 -2.97 -11.95
N GLU A 133 -7.68 -2.38 -10.97
CA GLU A 133 -9.05 -1.87 -11.05
C GLU A 133 -9.16 -0.53 -11.81
N THR A 134 -8.09 0.26 -11.86
CA THR A 134 -8.08 1.59 -12.53
C THR A 134 -7.32 1.61 -13.84
N GLN A 135 -6.35 0.70 -14.04
CA GLN A 135 -5.38 0.76 -15.13
C GLN A 135 -4.61 2.10 -15.20
N ALA A 136 -4.58 2.85 -14.10
CA ALA A 136 -3.98 4.18 -14.04
C ALA A 136 -2.45 4.11 -14.14
N LYS A 137 -1.84 5.13 -14.76
CA LYS A 137 -0.39 5.24 -14.85
C LYS A 137 0.19 5.89 -13.60
N GLU A 138 -0.58 6.79 -12.99
CA GLU A 138 -0.25 7.41 -11.72
C GLU A 138 -1.38 7.12 -10.72
N ILE A 139 -1.01 6.70 -9.52
CA ILE A 139 -1.96 6.60 -8.42
C ILE A 139 -1.29 7.00 -7.10
N GLU A 140 -1.96 7.85 -6.34
CA GLU A 140 -1.59 8.17 -4.96
C GLU A 140 -2.68 7.67 -4.04
N VAL A 141 -2.35 6.81 -3.07
CA VAL A 141 -3.28 6.29 -2.06
C VAL A 141 -2.86 6.80 -0.68
N LYS A 142 -3.76 7.45 0.03
CA LYS A 142 -3.62 7.85 1.43
C LYS A 142 -4.44 6.91 2.31
N PHE A 143 -3.82 6.34 3.33
CA PHE A 143 -4.48 5.44 4.26
C PHE A 143 -4.79 6.16 5.57
N THR A 144 -6.05 6.10 5.99
CA THR A 144 -6.60 6.76 7.18
C THR A 144 -7.00 5.76 8.26
N TYR A 145 -7.38 4.55 7.87
CA TYR A 145 -7.78 3.47 8.79
C TYR A 145 -7.40 2.10 8.22
N PRO A 146 -6.99 1.10 9.03
CA PRO A 146 -6.64 -0.23 8.53
C PRO A 146 -7.84 -0.92 7.89
N VAL A 147 -7.58 -1.62 6.80
CA VAL A 147 -8.47 -2.67 6.28
C VAL A 147 -8.02 -3.98 6.93
N TYR A 148 -8.92 -4.67 7.60
CA TYR A 148 -8.65 -5.98 8.20
C TYR A 148 -9.10 -7.10 7.27
N GLY A 149 -8.41 -8.24 7.33
CA GLY A 149 -8.75 -9.43 6.56
C GLY A 149 -10.18 -9.90 6.79
N ASP A 150 -10.72 -10.57 5.79
CA ASP A 150 -12.08 -11.10 5.65
C ASP A 150 -13.21 -10.05 5.67
N ASN A 151 -12.93 -8.80 6.01
CA ASN A 151 -13.92 -7.73 5.93
C ASN A 151 -14.11 -7.22 4.49
N PRO A 152 -15.36 -6.94 4.07
CA PRO A 152 -15.63 -6.39 2.76
C PRO A 152 -15.10 -4.96 2.64
N VAL A 153 -14.58 -4.65 1.46
CA VAL A 153 -14.19 -3.30 1.05
C VAL A 153 -15.16 -2.81 -0.01
N TYR A 154 -15.64 -1.58 0.17
CA TYR A 154 -16.53 -0.89 -0.76
C TYR A 154 -15.79 0.27 -1.39
N LEU A 155 -16.02 0.51 -2.68
CA LEU A 155 -15.45 1.63 -3.41
C LEU A 155 -16.53 2.61 -3.85
N LYS A 156 -16.29 3.88 -3.56
CA LYS A 156 -17.04 5.01 -4.10
C LYS A 156 -16.12 5.80 -5.02
N ARG A 157 -16.58 6.10 -6.24
CA ARG A 157 -15.80 6.81 -7.26
C ARG A 157 -16.44 8.15 -7.59
N GLU A 158 -15.65 9.21 -7.56
CA GLU A 158 -16.04 10.57 -7.93
C GLU A 158 -14.95 11.18 -8.81
N GLY A 159 -15.15 11.14 -10.13
CA GLY A 159 -14.11 11.54 -11.09
C GLY A 159 -12.87 10.65 -10.98
N ASN A 160 -11.73 11.25 -10.66
CA ASN A 160 -10.45 10.56 -10.48
C ASN A 160 -10.19 10.11 -9.03
N THR A 161 -11.09 10.48 -8.11
CA THR A 161 -11.00 10.13 -6.69
C THR A 161 -11.71 8.80 -6.44
N ILE A 162 -11.08 7.94 -5.65
CA ILE A 162 -11.62 6.66 -5.21
C ILE A 162 -11.53 6.61 -3.68
N GLU A 163 -12.67 6.49 -3.02
CA GLU A 163 -12.74 6.30 -1.58
C GLU A 163 -13.00 4.83 -1.27
N GLY A 164 -12.25 4.28 -0.32
CA GLY A 164 -12.34 2.90 0.13
C GLY A 164 -12.88 2.81 1.55
N PHE A 165 -13.98 2.08 1.71
CA PHE A 165 -14.67 1.91 2.99
C PHE A 165 -14.63 0.45 3.45
N SER A 166 -14.45 0.21 4.74
CA SER A 166 -14.59 -1.11 5.35
C SER A 166 -15.01 -0.95 6.82
N ASN A 167 -15.92 -1.82 7.28
CA ASN A 167 -16.51 -1.76 8.62
C ASN A 167 -17.00 -0.34 9.01
N ASP A 168 -17.68 0.34 8.08
CA ASP A 168 -18.24 1.68 8.26
C ASP A 168 -17.21 2.83 8.40
N PHE A 169 -15.92 2.55 8.18
CA PHE A 169 -14.87 3.55 8.22
C PHE A 169 -14.33 3.86 6.83
N LEU A 170 -13.95 5.13 6.60
CA LEU A 170 -13.10 5.51 5.47
C LEU A 170 -11.67 5.03 5.74
N CYS A 171 -11.24 4.00 5.03
CA CYS A 171 -9.94 3.37 5.19
C CYS A 171 -8.86 4.01 4.31
N PHE A 172 -9.21 4.41 3.09
CA PHE A 172 -8.28 5.06 2.18
C PHE A 172 -8.98 5.97 1.17
N GLN A 173 -8.20 6.92 0.64
CA GLN A 173 -8.56 7.71 -0.52
C GLN A 173 -7.43 7.60 -1.55
N ALA A 174 -7.78 7.29 -2.79
CA ALA A 174 -6.87 7.24 -3.91
C ALA A 174 -7.21 8.29 -4.96
N GLU A 175 -6.18 8.88 -5.57
CA GLU A 175 -6.28 9.75 -6.73
C GLU A 175 -5.57 9.06 -7.90
N SER A 176 -6.29 8.75 -8.97
CA SER A 176 -5.75 8.02 -10.14
C SER A 176 -5.74 8.90 -11.40
N LYS A 177 -4.64 8.89 -12.16
CA LYS A 177 -4.49 9.63 -13.42
C LYS A 177 -3.96 8.75 -14.56
#